data_AF-A0A3L6F3R9-F1
#
_entry.id   AF-A0A3L6F3R9-F1
#
_cell.length_a   1.000
_cell.length_b   1.000
_cell.length_c   1.000
_cell.angle_alpha   90.00
_cell.angle_beta   90.00
_cell.angle_gamma   90.00
#
_symmetry.space_group_name_H-M   'P 1'
#
loop_
_entity.id
_entity.type
_entity.pdbx_description
1 polymer ?
#
loop_
_entity_poly.entity_id
_entity_poly.type
_entity_poly.pdbx_seq_one_letter_code
_entity_poly.pdbx_strand_id
1 'polypeptide(L)'
;MGGSGTLISVYPDELTFLFELEKPCYCNLKVVNNSEHHVAFKVKTTSPRKYFVRPNASIVQPWDSCTITITLQAQKEYPPDMQCKDKFLIQSTKVAASTDMDEIPPDTFNKETDKVIEEMKLRVVYTLPSGGGSDDSSVSSLGSRSFKAASDDLMMLKNASIEEIQTIQRVKEERDNMLQQNQQMQRELDVLRRRRSRKGDAGFSLTFAAFAGLIGVLVGLLMSLIFSSPPVDA
;
A
#
# COMPACT_ATOMS: atom_id res chain seq x y z
N MET A 1 -0.95 -18.70 -31.14
CA MET A 1 -0.12 -17.48 -31.16
C MET A 1 -0.17 -16.86 -29.76
N GLY A 2 0.69 -17.33 -28.85
CA GLY A 2 0.78 -16.77 -27.50
C GLY A 2 1.92 -15.76 -27.49
N GLY A 3 1.60 -14.47 -27.46
CA GLY A 3 2.61 -13.45 -27.25
C GLY A 3 3.36 -13.76 -25.96
N SER A 4 4.69 -13.77 -26.01
CA SER A 4 5.57 -13.79 -24.83
C SER A 4 5.37 -12.48 -24.06
N GLY A 5 4.25 -12.38 -23.35
CA GLY A 5 3.94 -11.26 -22.47
C GLY A 5 4.76 -11.39 -21.20
N THR A 6 5.48 -10.33 -20.85
CA THR A 6 6.23 -10.23 -19.59
C THR A 6 5.28 -10.49 -18.41
N LEU A 7 5.66 -11.36 -17.49
CA LEU A 7 4.86 -11.74 -16.32
C LEU A 7 4.57 -10.53 -15.43
N ILE A 8 5.61 -9.71 -15.22
CA ILE A 8 5.53 -8.53 -14.35
C ILE A 8 5.96 -7.26 -15.08
N SER A 9 5.35 -6.14 -14.71
CA SER A 9 5.89 -4.81 -15.00
C SER A 9 6.35 -4.16 -13.70
N VAL A 10 7.33 -3.27 -13.80
CA VAL A 10 7.90 -2.57 -12.65
C VAL A 10 7.84 -1.06 -12.89
N TYR A 11 7.59 -0.30 -11.84
CA TYR A 11 7.57 1.16 -11.90
C TYR A 11 8.09 1.75 -10.58
N PRO A 12 9.08 2.66 -10.62
CA PRO A 12 9.78 3.18 -11.81
C PRO A 12 10.74 2.16 -12.46
N ASP A 13 11.23 2.46 -13.67
CA ASP A 13 12.24 1.69 -14.42
C ASP A 13 13.68 1.95 -13.96
N GLU A 14 13.90 3.02 -13.19
CA GLU A 14 15.14 3.31 -12.48
C GLU A 14 14.87 3.67 -11.02
N LEU A 15 15.77 3.23 -10.12
CA LEU A 15 15.65 3.46 -8.68
C LEU A 15 16.39 4.73 -8.30
N THR A 16 15.64 5.80 -8.03
CA THR A 16 16.21 7.09 -7.63
C THR A 16 16.21 7.23 -6.12
N PHE A 17 17.38 7.54 -5.55
CA PHE A 17 17.54 7.85 -4.14
C PHE A 17 17.93 9.30 -3.97
N LEU A 18 17.22 9.99 -3.09
CA LEU A 18 17.65 11.28 -2.58
C LEU A 18 18.77 11.03 -1.57
N PHE A 19 20.00 11.25 -1.99
CA PHE A 19 21.21 10.94 -1.25
C PHE A 19 21.56 12.09 -0.31
N GLU A 20 21.71 11.76 0.98
CA GLU A 20 22.21 12.66 2.02
C GLU A 20 23.24 11.91 2.86
N LEU A 21 24.33 12.56 3.23
CA LEU A 21 25.31 11.97 4.14
C LEU A 21 24.70 11.69 5.51
N GLU A 22 25.16 10.61 6.13
CA GLU A 22 24.80 10.19 7.48
C GLU A 22 23.31 9.90 7.70
N LYS A 23 22.49 9.94 6.65
CA LYS A 23 21.07 9.64 6.70
C LYS A 23 20.71 8.48 5.76
N PRO A 24 19.86 7.55 6.22
CA PRO A 24 19.28 6.57 5.31
C PRO A 24 18.27 7.27 4.39
N CYS A 25 18.14 6.76 3.18
CA CYS A 25 17.10 7.18 2.23
C CYS A 25 16.42 5.97 1.61
N TYR A 26 15.25 6.15 1.03
CA TYR A 26 14.48 5.04 0.46
C TYR A 26 13.76 5.45 -0.82
N CYS A 27 13.44 4.45 -1.63
CA CYS A 27 12.52 4.57 -2.75
C CYS A 27 11.53 3.42 -2.74
N ASN A 28 10.38 3.62 -3.38
CA ASN A 28 9.38 2.57 -3.58
C ASN A 28 9.41 2.09 -5.02
N LEU A 29 9.35 0.78 -5.19
CA LEU A 29 9.27 0.10 -6.47
C LEU A 29 7.98 -0.71 -6.50
N LYS A 30 7.09 -0.41 -7.43
CA LYS A 30 5.85 -1.16 -7.65
C LYS A 30 6.12 -2.29 -8.63
N VAL A 31 5.78 -3.51 -8.24
CA VAL A 31 5.76 -4.70 -9.10
C VAL A 31 4.31 -5.04 -9.39
N VAL A 32 3.92 -5.10 -10.66
CA VAL A 32 2.55 -5.39 -11.10
C VAL A 32 2.55 -6.72 -11.85
N ASN A 33 1.67 -7.63 -11.47
CA ASN A 33 1.45 -8.88 -12.19
C ASN A 33 0.43 -8.65 -13.32
N ASN A 34 0.87 -8.81 -14.56
CA ASN A 34 0.02 -8.61 -15.75
C ASN A 34 -0.49 -9.94 -16.33
N SER A 35 -0.50 -10.99 -15.51
CA SER A 35 -0.90 -12.33 -15.92
C SER A 35 -2.10 -12.85 -15.12
N GLU A 36 -2.75 -13.88 -15.65
CA GLU A 36 -3.83 -14.61 -14.99
C GLU A 36 -3.34 -15.64 -13.95
N HIS A 37 -2.02 -15.74 -13.74
CA HIS A 37 -1.43 -16.70 -12.81
C HIS A 37 -0.84 -16.00 -11.59
N HIS A 38 -0.62 -16.76 -10.51
CA HIS A 38 0.19 -16.28 -9.39
C HIS A 38 1.65 -16.20 -9.83
N VAL A 39 2.31 -15.09 -9.47
CA VAL A 39 3.71 -14.85 -9.85
C VAL A 39 4.53 -14.60 -8.60
N ALA A 40 5.53 -15.44 -8.36
CA ALA A 40 6.52 -15.20 -7.33
C ALA A 40 7.62 -14.28 -7.88
N PHE A 41 8.08 -13.33 -7.08
CA PHE A 41 9.27 -12.54 -7.38
C PHE A 41 10.32 -12.61 -6.28
N LYS A 42 11.58 -12.36 -6.66
CA LYS A 42 12.72 -12.24 -5.76
C LYS A 42 13.63 -11.12 -6.20
N VAL A 43 14.04 -10.29 -5.24
CA VAL A 43 14.94 -9.16 -5.44
C VAL A 43 16.37 -9.57 -5.10
N LYS A 44 17.30 -9.26 -6.00
CA LYS A 44 18.75 -9.40 -5.84
C LYS A 44 19.41 -8.04 -6.09
N THR A 45 20.57 -7.81 -5.50
CA THR A 45 21.35 -6.58 -5.69
C THR A 45 22.84 -6.88 -5.75
N THR A 46 23.60 -6.06 -6.46
CA THR A 46 25.06 -6.10 -6.48
C THR A 46 25.70 -5.58 -5.19
N SER A 47 24.94 -4.98 -4.27
CA SER A 47 25.47 -4.42 -3.01
C SER A 47 24.57 -4.68 -1.80
N PRO A 48 24.38 -5.96 -1.41
CA PRO A 48 23.43 -6.35 -0.36
C PRO A 48 23.74 -5.77 1.03
N ARG A 49 24.98 -5.33 1.27
CA ARG A 49 25.36 -4.67 2.53
C ARG A 49 24.87 -3.23 2.64
N LYS A 50 24.64 -2.54 1.51
CA LYS A 50 24.22 -1.14 1.48
C LYS A 50 22.70 -0.98 1.53
N TYR A 51 21.96 -1.97 1.05
CA TYR A 51 20.51 -1.88 0.87
C TYR A 51 19.76 -2.85 1.77
N PHE A 52 18.65 -2.37 2.31
CA PHE A 52 17.62 -3.18 2.94
C PHE A 52 16.38 -3.18 2.04
N VAL A 53 15.81 -4.37 1.79
CA VAL A 53 14.70 -4.53 0.83
C VAL A 53 13.54 -5.23 1.53
N ARG A 54 12.34 -4.64 1.46
CA ARG A 54 11.12 -5.20 2.05
C ARG A 54 9.90 -5.03 1.13
N PRO A 55 9.21 -6.13 0.75
CA PRO A 55 9.65 -7.53 0.85
C PRO A 55 10.82 -7.81 -0.11
N ASN A 56 11.72 -8.74 0.24
CA ASN A 56 12.80 -9.18 -0.66
C ASN A 56 12.35 -10.29 -1.63
N ALA A 57 11.26 -10.99 -1.31
CA ALA A 57 10.56 -11.94 -2.16
C ALA A 57 9.10 -12.01 -1.71
N SER A 58 8.17 -12.18 -2.65
CA SER A 58 6.75 -12.33 -2.36
C SER A 58 6.02 -12.96 -3.56
N ILE A 59 4.75 -13.34 -3.37
CA ILE A 59 3.87 -13.80 -4.43
C ILE A 59 2.82 -12.71 -4.68
N VAL A 60 2.63 -12.37 -5.96
CA VAL A 60 1.64 -11.40 -6.41
C VAL A 60 0.50 -12.14 -7.08
N GLN A 61 -0.72 -11.85 -6.64
CA GLN A 61 -1.93 -12.43 -7.22
C GLN A 61 -2.11 -12.00 -8.69
N PRO A 62 -2.89 -12.76 -9.48
CA PRO A 62 -3.26 -12.34 -10.83
C PRO A 62 -3.80 -10.91 -10.84
N TRP A 63 -3.27 -10.07 -11.74
CA TRP A 63 -3.71 -8.67 -11.92
C TRP A 63 -3.52 -7.74 -10.71
N ASP A 64 -2.78 -8.18 -9.69
CA ASP A 64 -2.50 -7.39 -8.49
C ASP A 64 -1.08 -6.78 -8.53
N SER A 65 -0.72 -6.01 -7.50
CA SER A 65 0.57 -5.37 -7.37
C SER A 65 1.13 -5.41 -5.96
N CYS A 66 2.45 -5.43 -5.86
CA CYS A 66 3.20 -5.37 -4.61
C CYS A 66 4.11 -4.14 -4.63
N THR A 67 4.18 -3.40 -3.52
CA THR A 67 5.14 -2.31 -3.35
C THR A 67 6.33 -2.79 -2.54
N ILE A 68 7.51 -2.66 -3.11
CA ILE A 68 8.79 -2.97 -2.49
C ILE A 68 9.42 -1.66 -2.03
N THR A 69 9.73 -1.55 -0.75
CA THR A 69 10.52 -0.45 -0.20
C THR A 69 11.98 -0.86 -0.17
N ILE A 70 12.82 -0.06 -0.81
CA ILE A 70 14.27 -0.25 -0.86
C ILE A 70 14.90 0.90 -0.08
N THR A 71 15.60 0.59 1.01
CA THR A 71 16.29 1.56 1.85
C THR A 71 17.79 1.46 1.62
N LEU A 72 18.42 2.57 1.22
CA LEU A 72 19.87 2.74 1.24
C LEU A 72 20.29 3.17 2.65
N GLN A 73 21.23 2.43 3.24
CA GLN A 73 21.80 2.78 4.54
C GLN A 73 22.61 4.08 4.46
N ALA A 74 22.70 4.79 5.59
CA ALA A 74 23.48 6.01 5.72
C ALA A 74 24.93 5.79 5.24
N GLN A 75 25.36 6.64 4.29
CA GLN A 75 26.73 6.64 3.79
C GLN A 75 27.54 7.74 4.49
N LYS A 76 28.82 7.47 4.76
CA LYS A 76 29.74 8.42 5.40
C LYS A 76 30.41 9.38 4.43
N GLU A 77 30.52 8.98 3.17
CA GLU A 77 31.21 9.72 2.13
C GLU A 77 30.38 9.75 0.85
N TYR A 78 30.54 10.83 0.08
CA TYR A 78 29.90 10.93 -1.22
C TYR A 78 30.61 10.00 -2.21
N PRO A 79 29.86 9.29 -3.07
CA PRO A 79 30.46 8.50 -4.12
C PRO A 79 31.21 9.41 -5.13
N PRO A 80 32.33 8.93 -5.71
CA PRO A 80 33.05 9.66 -6.75
C PRO A 80 32.10 10.04 -7.89
N ASP A 81 32.14 11.31 -8.30
CA ASP A 81 31.30 11.88 -9.35
C ASP A 81 29.77 11.73 -9.12
N MET A 82 29.34 11.47 -7.87
CA MET A 82 27.95 11.13 -7.51
C MET A 82 27.35 9.93 -8.26
N GLN A 83 28.20 9.07 -8.85
CA GLN A 83 27.72 7.95 -9.65
C GLN A 83 27.48 6.71 -8.79
N CYS A 84 26.26 6.19 -8.83
CA CYS A 84 25.96 4.86 -8.31
C CYS A 84 26.15 3.82 -9.41
N LYS A 85 26.94 2.77 -9.13
CA LYS A 85 27.13 1.62 -10.05
C LYS A 85 26.29 0.41 -9.64
N ASP A 86 25.54 0.53 -8.55
CA ASP A 86 24.76 -0.57 -8.00
C ASP A 86 23.59 -0.91 -8.93
N LYS A 87 23.23 -2.19 -8.97
CA LYS A 87 22.13 -2.70 -9.79
C LYS A 87 21.24 -3.60 -8.97
N PHE A 88 19.95 -3.56 -9.28
CA PHE A 88 18.95 -4.49 -8.77
C PHE A 88 18.51 -5.43 -9.87
N LEU A 89 18.20 -6.66 -9.50
CA LEU A 89 17.66 -7.68 -10.38
C LEU A 89 16.40 -8.23 -9.72
N ILE A 90 15.26 -8.12 -10.40
CA ILE A 90 14.03 -8.80 -10.03
C ILE A 90 13.94 -10.05 -10.88
N GLN A 91 13.86 -11.20 -10.22
CA GLN A 91 13.52 -12.46 -10.88
C GLN A 91 12.05 -12.76 -10.63
N SER A 92 11.32 -13.22 -11.63
CA SER A 92 9.92 -13.60 -11.51
C SER A 92 9.62 -14.91 -12.21
N THR A 93 8.70 -15.69 -11.65
CA THR A 93 8.24 -16.97 -12.22
C THR A 93 6.78 -17.21 -11.87
N LYS A 94 6.06 -17.92 -12.75
CA LYS A 94 4.73 -18.43 -12.42
C LYS A 94 4.84 -19.47 -11.30
N VAL A 95 3.85 -19.49 -10.40
CA VAL A 95 3.70 -20.47 -9.33
C VAL A 95 2.27 -21.00 -9.29
N ALA A 96 2.08 -22.16 -8.66
CA ALA A 96 0.77 -22.75 -8.50
C ALA A 96 -0.10 -21.90 -7.56
N ALA A 97 -1.42 -21.88 -7.79
CA ALA A 97 -2.35 -21.16 -6.92
C ALA A 97 -2.42 -21.73 -5.50
N SER A 98 -1.96 -22.98 -5.30
CA SER A 98 -1.88 -23.64 -4.00
C SER A 98 -0.58 -23.32 -3.23
N THR A 99 0.32 -22.51 -3.79
CA THR A 99 1.54 -22.11 -3.08
C THR A 99 1.18 -21.08 -2.02
N ASP A 100 1.57 -21.35 -0.77
CA ASP A 100 1.34 -20.43 0.34
C ASP A 100 1.98 -19.07 0.07
N MET A 101 1.21 -17.99 0.23
CA MET A 101 1.67 -16.61 -0.01
C MET A 101 2.83 -16.21 0.91
N ASP A 102 2.93 -16.85 2.08
CA ASP A 102 3.91 -16.56 3.13
C ASP A 102 5.23 -17.34 2.98
N GLU A 103 5.23 -18.45 2.23
CA GLU A 103 6.40 -19.32 2.09
C GLU A 103 6.65 -19.67 0.62
N ILE A 104 7.65 -19.01 0.03
CA ILE A 104 8.09 -19.33 -1.33
C ILE A 104 9.06 -20.52 -1.25
N PRO A 105 8.76 -21.67 -1.87
CA PRO A 105 9.64 -22.83 -1.85
C PRO A 105 11.05 -22.48 -2.33
N PRO A 106 12.13 -23.04 -1.73
CA PRO A 106 13.51 -22.69 -2.07
C PRO A 106 13.83 -22.95 -3.55
N ASP A 107 13.19 -23.96 -4.14
CA ASP A 107 13.37 -24.36 -5.54
C ASP A 107 12.56 -23.50 -6.52
N THR A 108 11.83 -22.49 -6.04
CA THR A 108 10.99 -21.63 -6.87
C THR A 108 11.80 -20.92 -7.95
N PHE A 109 13.06 -20.57 -7.69
CA PHE A 109 13.92 -19.86 -8.65
C PHE A 109 15.03 -20.76 -9.24
N ASN A 110 14.90 -22.08 -9.14
CA ASN A 110 15.79 -23.01 -9.81
C ASN A 110 15.40 -23.12 -11.30
N LYS A 111 16.41 -23.15 -12.17
CA LYS A 111 16.21 -23.26 -13.61
C LYS A 111 15.94 -24.72 -13.97
N GLU A 112 14.66 -25.04 -14.12
CA GLU A 112 14.18 -26.36 -14.55
C GLU A 112 13.65 -26.30 -15.98
N THR A 113 13.63 -27.42 -16.70
CA THR A 113 13.30 -27.50 -18.14
C THR A 113 11.94 -26.88 -18.49
N ASP A 114 10.97 -26.96 -17.57
CA ASP A 114 9.60 -26.47 -17.78
C ASP A 114 9.31 -25.12 -17.09
N LYS A 115 10.31 -24.51 -16.45
CA LYS A 115 10.13 -23.30 -15.64
C LYS A 115 10.76 -22.08 -16.29
N VAL A 116 9.93 -21.11 -16.64
CA VAL A 116 10.36 -19.83 -17.21
C VAL A 116 10.61 -18.83 -16.08
N ILE A 117 11.87 -18.44 -15.90
CA ILE A 117 12.28 -17.35 -15.00
C ILE A 117 12.56 -16.12 -15.85
N GLU A 118 11.81 -15.05 -15.60
CA GLU A 118 12.05 -13.74 -16.18
C GLU A 118 12.95 -12.90 -15.27
N GLU A 119 13.79 -12.07 -15.87
CA GLU A 119 14.75 -11.23 -15.17
C GLU A 119 14.62 -9.77 -15.61
N MET A 120 14.43 -8.87 -14.66
CA MET A 120 14.35 -7.42 -14.86
C MET A 120 15.50 -6.73 -14.13
N LYS A 121 16.33 -5.98 -14.86
CA LYS A 121 17.49 -5.25 -14.32
C LYS A 121 17.18 -3.78 -14.15
N LEU A 122 17.39 -3.25 -12.96
CA LEU A 122 17.19 -1.85 -12.60
C LEU A 122 18.52 -1.20 -12.23
N ARG A 123 18.72 0.04 -12.68
CA ARG A 123 19.85 0.88 -12.26
C ARG A 123 19.45 1.72 -11.05
N VAL A 124 20.47 2.09 -10.28
CA VAL A 124 20.34 3.00 -9.15
C VAL A 124 20.93 4.36 -9.54
N VAL A 125 20.21 5.43 -9.23
CA VAL A 125 20.61 6.82 -9.47
C VAL A 125 20.54 7.59 -8.15
N TYR A 126 21.57 8.40 -7.87
CA TYR A 126 21.61 9.28 -6.71
C TYR A 126 21.31 10.72 -7.14
N THR A 127 20.51 11.40 -6.33
CA THR A 127 20.14 12.81 -6.51
C THR A 127 20.37 13.54 -5.19
N LEU A 128 20.70 14.83 -5.21
CA LEU A 128 20.88 15.61 -3.99
C LEU A 128 19.63 16.45 -3.71
N PRO A 129 19.29 16.71 -2.44
CA PRO A 129 18.29 17.72 -2.12
C PRO A 129 18.82 19.08 -2.57
N SER A 130 18.10 19.77 -3.45
CA SER A 130 18.48 21.12 -3.88
C SER A 130 18.42 22.04 -2.66
N GLY A 131 19.56 22.51 -2.19
CA GLY A 131 19.67 23.42 -1.06
C GLY A 131 18.94 24.74 -1.35
N GLY A 132 17.85 25.02 -0.66
CA GLY A 132 17.26 26.35 -0.60
C GLY A 132 18.09 27.21 0.34
N GLY A 133 18.90 28.12 -0.20
CA GLY A 133 19.65 29.08 0.59
C GLY A 133 20.49 30.05 -0.23
N SER A 134 20.58 31.28 0.27
CA SER A 134 21.40 32.45 -0.12
C SER A 134 20.95 33.20 -1.38
N ASP A 135 20.36 34.40 -1.24
CA ASP A 135 20.95 35.66 -0.74
C ASP A 135 22.22 36.08 -1.49
N ASP A 136 22.10 37.28 -2.04
CA ASP A 136 23.08 38.10 -2.74
C ASP A 136 24.39 38.24 -1.96
N SER A 137 25.52 37.88 -2.57
CA SER A 137 26.72 38.72 -2.60
C SER A 137 27.87 38.06 -3.38
N SER A 138 28.41 38.87 -4.28
CA SER A 138 29.54 38.68 -5.18
C SER A 138 30.84 38.17 -4.54
N VAL A 139 31.62 37.34 -5.27
CA VAL A 139 32.98 37.67 -5.75
C VAL A 139 33.50 36.69 -6.84
N SER A 140 33.75 37.27 -8.02
CA SER A 140 34.80 37.00 -9.03
C SER A 140 35.04 35.63 -9.68
N SER A 141 34.67 35.58 -10.97
CA SER A 141 35.42 35.14 -12.18
C SER A 141 36.12 33.77 -12.16
N LEU A 142 35.86 32.87 -13.11
CA LEU A 142 36.27 32.99 -14.53
C LEU A 142 35.34 32.19 -15.45
N GLY A 143 35.05 32.73 -16.65
CA GLY A 143 34.64 31.92 -17.81
C GLY A 143 33.38 32.38 -18.53
N SER A 144 33.43 33.54 -19.18
CA SER A 144 32.37 34.04 -20.07
C SER A 144 32.22 33.17 -21.31
N ARG A 145 31.30 32.19 -21.30
CA ARG A 145 30.64 31.67 -22.52
C ARG A 145 29.20 31.27 -22.21
N SER A 146 28.26 31.95 -22.87
CA SER A 146 26.82 31.61 -23.00
C SER A 146 25.86 32.10 -21.89
N PHE A 147 25.45 33.38 -21.96
CA PHE A 147 24.39 33.95 -21.10
C PHE A 147 23.03 34.12 -21.80
N LYS A 148 22.75 33.37 -22.87
CA LYS A 148 21.41 33.35 -23.50
C LYS A 148 20.68 32.02 -23.36
N ALA A 149 21.39 30.89 -23.42
CA ALA A 149 20.78 29.56 -23.23
C ALA A 149 20.38 29.29 -21.76
N ALA A 150 21.16 29.77 -20.79
CA ALA A 150 20.89 29.55 -19.36
C ALA A 150 19.62 30.26 -18.84
N SER A 151 19.14 31.31 -19.52
CA SER A 151 17.91 32.01 -19.11
C SER A 151 16.65 31.21 -19.43
N ASP A 152 16.64 30.51 -20.57
CA ASP A 152 15.50 29.66 -20.98
C ASP A 152 15.46 28.37 -20.14
N ASP A 153 16.62 27.76 -19.86
CA ASP A 153 16.73 26.61 -18.96
C ASP A 153 16.31 26.95 -17.53
N LEU A 154 16.66 28.14 -17.02
CA LEU A 154 16.24 28.61 -15.69
C LEU A 154 14.74 28.87 -15.61
N MET A 155 14.13 29.37 -16.69
CA MET A 155 12.68 29.57 -16.76
C MET A 155 11.94 28.23 -16.79
N MET A 156 12.45 27.25 -17.54
CA MET A 156 11.87 25.91 -17.62
C MET A 156 12.00 25.14 -16.29
N LEU A 157 13.14 25.26 -15.60
CA LEU A 157 13.39 24.63 -14.30
C LEU A 157 12.55 25.25 -13.18
N LYS A 158 12.33 26.57 -13.24
CA LYS A 158 11.41 27.27 -12.34
C LYS A 158 9.95 26.86 -12.59
N ASN A 159 9.55 26.67 -13.84
CA ASN A 159 8.20 26.21 -14.19
C ASN A 159 7.97 24.76 -13.73
N ALA A 160 8.93 23.86 -13.94
CA ALA A 160 8.86 22.48 -13.45
C ALA A 160 8.79 22.40 -11.91
N SER A 161 9.57 23.22 -11.21
CA SER A 161 9.51 23.32 -9.74
C SER A 161 8.17 23.88 -9.24
N ILE A 162 7.57 24.84 -9.95
CA ILE A 162 6.23 25.36 -9.65
C ILE A 162 5.17 24.27 -9.85
N GLU A 163 5.27 23.44 -10.88
CA GLU A 163 4.33 22.33 -11.13
C GLU A 163 4.44 21.22 -10.08
N GLU A 164 5.65 20.86 -9.63
CA GLU A 164 5.85 19.93 -8.52
C GLU A 164 5.30 20.49 -7.19
N ILE A 165 5.54 21.78 -6.90
CA ILE A 165 4.98 22.41 -5.70
C ILE A 165 3.45 22.46 -5.75
N GLN A 166 2.86 22.73 -6.92
CA GLN A 166 1.41 22.73 -7.11
C GLN A 166 0.79 21.34 -6.98
N THR A 167 1.44 20.30 -7.51
CA THR A 167 0.94 18.92 -7.39
C THR A 167 1.07 18.41 -5.96
N ILE A 168 2.18 18.70 -5.27
CA ILE A 168 2.36 18.38 -3.86
C ILE A 168 1.33 19.10 -2.99
N GLN A 169 1.02 20.37 -3.28
CA GLN A 169 -0.04 21.12 -2.58
C GLN A 169 -1.42 20.50 -2.79
N ARG A 170 -1.79 20.16 -4.03
CA ARG A 170 -3.07 19.48 -4.32
C ARG A 170 -3.18 18.14 -3.60
N VAL A 171 -2.14 17.32 -3.65
CA VAL A 171 -2.14 16.01 -2.97
C VAL A 171 -2.22 16.17 -1.45
N LYS A 172 -1.58 17.21 -0.88
CA LYS A 172 -1.69 17.52 0.54
C LYS A 172 -3.11 17.96 0.93
N GLU A 173 -3.73 18.82 0.13
CA GLU A 173 -5.12 19.25 0.31
C GLU A 173 -6.10 18.08 0.20
N GLU A 174 -5.93 17.19 -0.79
CA GLU A 174 -6.74 15.98 -0.93
C GLU A 174 -6.59 15.03 0.26
N ARG A 175 -5.35 14.84 0.76
CA ARG A 175 -5.08 14.04 1.95
C ARG A 175 -5.72 14.63 3.19
N ASP A 176 -5.67 15.95 3.36
CA ASP A 176 -6.29 16.65 4.49
C ASP A 176 -7.82 16.58 4.41
N ASN A 177 -8.40 16.71 3.21
CA ASN A 177 -9.83 16.51 2.98
C ASN A 177 -10.27 15.07 3.31
N MET A 178 -9.49 14.07 2.90
CA MET A 178 -9.77 12.66 3.18
C MET A 178 -9.64 12.34 4.67
N LEU A 179 -8.63 12.89 5.36
CA LEU A 179 -8.50 12.79 6.82
C LEU A 179 -9.70 13.40 7.53
N GLN A 180 -10.16 14.57 7.09
CA GLN A 180 -11.32 15.23 7.66
C GLN A 180 -12.60 14.42 7.45
N GLN A 181 -12.80 13.86 6.25
CA GLN A 181 -13.93 12.99 5.95
C GLN A 181 -13.89 11.70 6.78
N ASN A 182 -12.71 11.09 6.94
CA ASN A 182 -12.53 9.89 7.76
C ASN A 182 -12.83 10.17 9.24
N GLN A 183 -12.37 11.31 9.77
CA GLN A 183 -12.71 11.75 11.12
C GLN A 183 -14.22 11.98 11.30
N GLN A 184 -14.89 12.56 10.30
CA GLN A 184 -16.34 12.73 10.36
C GLN A 184 -17.06 11.38 10.40
N MET A 185 -16.64 10.44 9.54
CA MET A 185 -17.21 9.10 9.52
C MET A 185 -17.02 8.37 10.85
N GLN A 186 -15.85 8.50 11.48
CA GLN A 186 -15.60 7.95 12.83
C GLN A 186 -16.54 8.56 13.88
N ARG A 187 -16.79 9.88 13.83
CA ARG A 187 -17.76 10.54 14.73
C ARG A 187 -19.19 10.04 14.49
N GLU A 188 -19.59 9.86 13.24
CA GLU A 188 -20.91 9.30 12.90
C GLU A 188 -21.06 7.87 13.42
N LEU A 189 -20.01 7.04 13.28
CA LEU A 189 -19.96 5.70 13.84
C LEU A 189 -20.06 5.70 15.38
N ASP A 190 -19.38 6.62 16.06
CA ASP A 190 -19.47 6.74 17.52
C ASP A 190 -20.88 7.15 17.98
N VAL A 191 -21.54 8.06 17.27
CA VAL A 191 -22.93 8.45 17.56
C VAL A 191 -23.88 7.27 17.33
N LEU A 192 -23.73 6.55 16.22
CA LEU A 192 -24.55 5.37 15.92
C LEU A 192 -24.31 4.24 16.93
N ARG A 193 -23.06 4.03 17.36
CA ARG A 193 -22.71 3.06 18.40
C ARG A 193 -23.37 3.41 19.74
N ARG A 194 -23.37 4.69 20.13
CA ARG A 194 -24.09 5.17 21.33
C ARG A 194 -25.61 5.01 21.19
N ARG A 195 -26.19 5.27 20.00
CA ARG A 195 -27.63 5.04 19.74
C ARG A 195 -27.99 3.55 19.80
N ARG A 196 -27.17 2.67 19.22
CA ARG A 196 -27.37 1.22 19.28
C ARG A 196 -27.21 0.70 20.71
N SER A 197 -26.26 1.24 21.47
CA SER A 197 -26.10 0.94 22.90
C SER A 197 -27.32 1.37 23.72
N ARG A 198 -27.90 2.55 23.46
CA ARG A 198 -29.17 2.98 24.09
C ARG A 198 -30.39 2.18 23.65
N LYS A 199 -30.39 1.61 22.44
CA LYS A 199 -31.47 0.75 21.93
C LYS A 199 -31.29 -0.73 22.35
N GLY A 200 -30.16 -1.06 22.98
CA GLY A 200 -29.81 -2.39 23.45
C GLY A 200 -30.52 -2.85 24.72
N ASP A 201 -31.24 -1.96 25.41
CA ASP A 201 -31.91 -2.26 26.69
C ASP A 201 -33.44 -2.39 26.59
N ALA A 202 -33.99 -2.77 25.43
CA ALA A 202 -35.38 -3.21 25.36
C ALA A 202 -35.49 -4.72 25.65
N GLY A 203 -35.14 -5.10 26.88
CA GLY A 203 -35.53 -6.39 27.44
C GLY A 203 -37.06 -6.49 27.49
N PHE A 204 -37.60 -7.56 26.90
CA PHE A 204 -39.02 -7.94 26.84
C PHE A 204 -40.00 -6.89 26.29
N SER A 205 -40.52 -7.16 25.10
CA SER A 205 -41.66 -6.46 24.53
C SER A 205 -42.89 -6.61 25.44
N LEU A 206 -43.34 -5.53 26.08
CA LEU A 206 -44.55 -5.49 26.92
C LEU A 206 -45.77 -6.04 26.17
N THR A 207 -45.85 -5.78 24.86
CA THR A 207 -46.92 -6.33 24.01
C THR A 207 -46.85 -7.85 23.92
N PHE A 208 -45.65 -8.43 23.79
CA PHE A 208 -45.48 -9.89 23.79
C PHE A 208 -45.89 -10.52 25.13
N ALA A 209 -45.52 -9.91 26.26
CA ALA A 209 -45.93 -10.39 27.58
C ALA A 209 -47.45 -10.34 27.77
N ALA A 210 -48.11 -9.28 27.29
CA ALA A 210 -49.56 -9.17 27.32
C ALA A 210 -50.25 -10.26 26.50
N PHE A 211 -49.74 -10.56 25.29
CA PHE A 211 -50.28 -11.65 24.46
C PHE A 211 -50.09 -13.02 25.11
N ALA A 212 -48.89 -13.31 25.64
CA ALA A 212 -48.61 -14.57 26.32
C ALA A 212 -49.52 -14.77 27.56
N GLY A 213 -49.74 -13.70 28.34
CA GLY A 213 -50.65 -13.73 29.48
C GLY A 213 -52.10 -14.00 29.07
N LEU A 214 -52.59 -13.36 28.01
CA LEU A 214 -53.95 -13.53 27.53
C LEU A 214 -54.20 -14.94 26.99
N ILE A 215 -53.22 -15.52 26.28
CA ILE A 215 -53.26 -16.92 25.84
C ILE A 215 -53.29 -17.86 27.04
N GLY A 216 -52.48 -17.61 28.08
CA GLY A 216 -52.46 -18.43 29.29
C GLY A 216 -53.81 -18.45 30.02
N VAL A 217 -54.48 -17.30 30.15
CA VAL A 217 -55.82 -17.22 30.77
C VAL A 217 -56.85 -18.00 29.97
N LEU A 218 -56.84 -17.89 28.63
CA LEU A 218 -57.77 -18.63 27.77
C LEU A 218 -57.57 -20.14 27.88
N VAL A 219 -56.33 -20.62 27.86
CA VAL A 219 -56.01 -22.05 28.04
C VAL A 219 -56.41 -22.53 29.43
N GLY A 220 -56.18 -21.73 30.48
CA GLY A 220 -56.58 -22.05 31.84
C GLY A 220 -58.10 -22.20 31.98
N LEU A 221 -58.87 -21.28 31.39
CA LEU A 221 -60.34 -21.37 31.38
C LEU A 221 -60.83 -22.59 30.60
N LEU A 222 -60.22 -22.91 29.45
CA LEU A 222 -60.53 -24.12 28.69
C LEU A 222 -60.29 -25.40 29.50
N MET A 223 -59.14 -25.50 30.18
CA MET A 223 -58.83 -26.65 31.03
C MET A 223 -59.78 -26.74 32.23
N SER A 224 -60.11 -25.61 32.86
CA SER A 224 -61.10 -25.58 33.95
C SER A 224 -62.46 -26.09 33.50
N LEU A 225 -62.89 -25.77 32.27
CA LEU A 225 -64.16 -26.23 31.73
C LEU A 225 -64.14 -27.72 31.35
N ILE A 226 -62.99 -28.23 30.89
CA ILE A 226 -62.84 -29.64 30.50
C ILE A 226 -62.74 -30.56 31.73
N PHE A 227 -62.06 -30.13 32.79
CA PHE A 227 -61.82 -30.95 33.98
C PHE A 227 -62.85 -30.76 35.11
N SER A 228 -63.74 -29.77 35.01
CA SER A 228 -64.82 -29.59 35.98
C SER A 228 -66.07 -30.40 35.60
N SER A 229 -65.95 -31.73 35.54
CA SER A 229 -67.10 -32.65 35.56
C SER A 229 -67.36 -33.11 37.00
N PRO A 230 -68.60 -33.09 37.50
CA PRO A 230 -68.90 -33.50 38.89
C PRO A 230 -68.69 -35.01 39.07
N PRO A 231 -68.40 -35.49 40.30
CA PRO A 231 -68.31 -36.91 40.56
C PRO A 231 -69.68 -37.56 40.33
N VAL A 232 -69.68 -38.71 39.66
CA VAL A 232 -70.88 -39.53 39.46
C VAL A 232 -71.18 -40.21 40.79
N ASP A 233 -72.18 -39.69 41.52
CA ASP A 233 -72.75 -40.38 42.66
C ASP A 233 -73.54 -41.61 42.17
N ALA A 234 -73.24 -42.77 42.79
CA ALA A 234 -74.03 -44.00 42.74
C ALA A 234 -74.65 -44.24 44.12
#